data_AF-A0A9D5WNK4-F1
#
_entry.id   AF-A0A9D5WNK4-F1
#
_cell.length_a   1.000
_cell.length_b   1.000
_cell.length_c   1.000
_cell.angle_alpha   90.00
_cell.angle_beta   90.00
_cell.angle_gamma   90.00
#
_symmetry.space_group_name_H-M   'P 1'
#
loop_
_entity.id
_entity.type
_entity.pdbx_description
1 polymer ?
#
loop_
_entity_poly.entity_id
_entity_poly.type
_entity_poly.pdbx_seq_one_letter_code
_entity_poly.pdbx_strand_id
1 'polypeptide(L)' 'LSRQGVKAIETEGAAFDDELHEAIALLPAASEEQKGKIMDCVKKGYKLHDKVLRHASVVVGQ' A
#
# COMPACT_ATOMS: atom_id res chain seq x y z
N LEU A 1 -25.52 0.50 -6.00
CA LEU A 1 -24.11 0.57 -6.44
C LEU A 1 -23.20 -0.53 -5.85
N SER A 2 -23.72 -1.58 -5.19
CA SER A 2 -22.89 -2.58 -4.48
C SER A 2 -22.57 -3.83 -5.32
N ARG A 3 -22.21 -3.67 -6.59
CA ARG A 3 -22.20 -4.80 -7.56
C ARG A 3 -20.85 -5.21 -8.14
N GLN A 4 -19.73 -4.77 -7.56
CA GLN A 4 -18.43 -5.07 -8.16
C GLN A 4 -17.36 -5.65 -7.28
N GLY A 5 -17.54 -5.85 -5.96
CA GLY A 5 -16.54 -6.56 -5.13
C GLY A 5 -15.13 -5.97 -5.13
N VAL A 6 -14.93 -4.81 -5.76
CA VAL A 6 -13.66 -4.08 -5.82
C VAL A 6 -13.56 -3.26 -4.53
N LYS A 7 -12.53 -3.54 -3.75
CA LYS A 7 -12.15 -2.77 -2.57
C LYS A 7 -10.82 -2.06 -2.87
N ALA A 8 -10.73 -0.80 -2.49
CA ALA A 8 -9.43 -0.13 -2.47
C ALA A 8 -8.54 -0.80 -1.42
N ILE A 9 -7.26 -0.89 -1.72
CA ILE A 9 -6.24 -1.32 -0.75
C ILE A 9 -5.88 -0.09 0.08
N GLU A 10 -6.11 -0.17 1.39
CA GLU A 10 -5.75 0.89 2.32
C GLU A 10 -4.28 0.77 2.66
N THR A 11 -3.52 1.79 2.27
CA THR A 11 -2.05 1.83 2.38
C THR A 11 -1.56 2.89 3.34
N GLU A 12 -2.41 3.87 3.68
CA GLU A 12 -2.02 5.03 4.46
C GLU A 12 -1.78 4.63 5.92
N GLY A 13 -0.52 4.68 6.36
CA GLY A 13 -0.11 4.29 7.71
C GLY A 13 -0.10 2.78 7.98
N ALA A 14 -0.39 1.95 6.98
CA ALA A 14 -0.31 0.50 7.09
C ALA A 14 1.15 0.00 7.01
N ALA A 15 1.38 -1.20 7.53
CA ALA A 15 2.64 -1.89 7.30
C ALA A 15 2.81 -2.19 5.80
N PHE A 16 4.04 -2.09 5.30
CA PHE A 16 4.32 -2.52 3.94
C PHE A 16 4.12 -4.03 3.82
N ASP A 17 3.46 -4.45 2.73
CA ASP A 17 3.09 -5.84 2.46
C ASP A 17 3.34 -6.09 0.98
N ASP A 18 4.32 -6.93 0.63
CA ASP A 18 4.74 -7.16 -0.75
C ASP A 18 3.61 -7.79 -1.61
N GLU A 19 2.67 -8.50 -0.98
CA GLU A 19 1.51 -9.10 -1.65
C GLU A 19 0.42 -8.07 -2.03
N LEU A 20 0.41 -6.89 -1.40
CA LEU A 20 -0.64 -5.87 -1.59
C LEU A 20 -0.07 -4.54 -2.11
N HIS A 21 1.22 -4.32 -1.90
CA HIS A 21 1.89 -3.04 -2.06
C HIS A 21 3.16 -3.21 -2.89
N GLU A 22 3.39 -2.24 -3.77
CA GLU A 22 4.59 -2.15 -4.60
C GLU A 22 5.42 -0.95 -4.10
N ALA A 23 6.58 -1.23 -3.50
CA ALA A 23 7.49 -0.17 -3.05
C ALA A 23 8.18 0.47 -4.26
N ILE A 24 7.78 1.69 -4.62
CA ILE A 24 8.38 2.43 -5.74
C ILE A 24 9.57 3.29 -5.31
N ALA A 25 9.67 3.61 -4.02
CA ALA A 25 10.77 4.38 -3.44
C ALA A 25 10.96 4.03 -1.97
N LEU A 26 12.21 4.12 -1.52
CA LEU A 26 12.64 3.93 -0.14
C LEU A 26 13.19 5.27 0.35
N LEU A 27 12.53 5.87 1.35
CA LEU A 27 12.98 7.13 1.96
C LEU A 27 13.43 6.87 3.40
N PRO A 28 14.42 7.60 3.93
CA PRO A 28 14.80 7.47 5.33
C PRO A 28 13.61 7.84 6.23
N ALA A 29 13.18 6.90 7.07
CA ALA A 29 12.11 7.11 8.03
C ALA A 29 12.56 8.11 9.11
N ALA A 30 11.70 9.07 9.44
CA ALA A 30 11.99 10.06 10.48
C ALA A 30 11.99 9.46 11.90
N SER A 31 11.48 8.25 12.08
CA SER A 31 11.39 7.55 13.36
C SER A 31 11.46 6.04 13.14
N GLU A 32 12.02 5.28 14.09
CA GLU A 32 12.12 3.81 14.00
C GLU A 32 10.74 3.15 13.84
N GLU A 33 9.68 3.78 14.34
CA GLU A 33 8.30 3.31 14.20
C GLU A 33 7.74 3.43 12.77
N GLN A 34 8.38 4.25 11.92
CA GLN A 34 8.02 4.45 10.51
C GLN A 34 8.91 3.62 9.58
N LYS A 35 9.92 2.94 10.12
CA LYS A 35 10.78 2.00 9.40
C LYS A 35 10.00 0.75 9.02
N GLY A 36 9.96 0.41 7.74
CA GLY A 36 9.16 -0.67 7.17
C GLY A 36 7.68 -0.35 7.01
N LYS A 37 7.25 0.91 7.24
CA LYS A 37 5.86 1.34 7.02
C LYS A 37 5.72 2.16 5.76
N ILE A 38 4.50 2.22 5.26
CA ILE A 38 4.12 3.04 4.13
C ILE A 38 4.09 4.50 4.59
N MET A 39 4.98 5.32 4.04
CA MET A 39 5.01 6.77 4.29
C MET A 39 4.03 7.51 3.39
N ASP A 40 3.98 7.11 2.11
CA ASP A 40 3.14 7.78 1.12
C ASP A 40 2.59 6.79 0.10
N CYS A 41 1.38 7.05 -0.39
CA CYS A 41 0.74 6.23 -1.41
C CYS A 41 0.58 7.03 -2.72
N VAL A 42 1.47 6.76 -3.67
CA VAL A 42 1.48 7.44 -4.96
C VAL A 42 0.33 6.93 -5.85
N LYS A 43 0.00 5.64 -5.75
CA LYS A 43 -1.20 5.07 -6.41
C LYS A 43 -1.94 4.12 -5.48
N LYS A 44 -3.25 4.33 -5.39
CA LYS A 44 -4.16 3.41 -4.71
C LYS A 44 -4.21 2.07 -5.46
N GLY A 45 -3.98 0.99 -4.71
CA GLY A 45 -4.18 -0.37 -5.17
C GLY A 45 -5.66 -0.76 -5.08
N TYR A 46 -6.03 -1.80 -5.82
CA TYR A 46 -7.39 -2.33 -5.82
C TYR A 46 -7.35 -3.84 -5.77
N LYS A 47 -8.24 -4.42 -4.96
CA LYS A 47 -8.49 -5.86 -4.87
C LYS A 47 -9.94 -6.18 -5.22
N LEU A 48 -10.16 -7.25 -5.95
CA LEU A 48 -11.47 -7.77 -6.30
C LEU A 48 -11.71 -9.07 -5.54
N HIS A 49 -12.61 -9.03 -4.56
CA HIS A 49 -12.79 -10.12 -3.60
C HIS A 49 -11.46 -10.48 -2.91
N ASP A 50 -10.82 -11.58 -3.33
CA ASP A 50 -9.54 -12.07 -2.82
C ASP A 50 -8.37 -11.88 -3.79
N LYS A 51 -8.65 -11.43 -5.02
CA LYS A 51 -7.63 -11.28 -6.05
C LYS A 51 -7.16 -9.83 -6.13
N VAL A 52 -5.86 -9.62 -5.96
CA VAL A 52 -5.25 -8.31 -6.22
C VAL A 52 -5.37 -8.00 -7.70
N LEU A 53 -6.12 -6.95 -8.04
CA LEU A 53 -6.19 -6.45 -9.41
C LEU A 53 -4.96 -5.61 -9.71
N ARG A 54 -4.51 -4.85 -8.71
CA ARG A 54 -3.36 -3.96 -8.82
C ARG A 54 -2.81 -3.65 -7.43
N HIS A 55 -1.51 -3.86 -7.25
CA HIS A 55 -0.79 -3.44 -6.06
C HIS A 55 -0.81 -1.92 -5.94
N ALA A 56 -0.83 -1.42 -4.71
CA ALA A 56 -0.72 0.02 -4.48
C ALA A 56 0.75 0.45 -4.60
N SER A 57 1.05 1.45 -5.41
CA SER A 57 2.41 1.99 -5.49
C SER A 57 2.65 2.91 -4.31
N VAL A 58 3.56 2.52 -3.43
CA VAL A 58 3.82 3.16 -2.14
C VAL A 58 5.29 3.50 -1.95
N VAL A 59 5.54 4.48 -1.08
CA VAL A 59 6.87 4.86 -0.62
C VAL A 59 7.05 4.29 0.78
N VAL A 60 8.12 3.53 0.99
CA VAL A 60 8.38 2.85 2.26
C VAL A 60 9.50 3.59 3.01
N GLY A 61 9.31 3.75 4.31
CA GLY A 61 10.35 4.28 5.19
C GLY A 61 11.42 3.22 5.47
N GLN A 62 12.70 3.52 5.25
CA GLN A 62 13.84 2.69 5.67
C GLN A 62 14.49 3.24 6.94
#